data_AF-A0A1V5AYZ4-F1
#
_entry.id   AF-A0A1V5AYZ4-F1
#
_cell.length_a   1.000
_cell.length_b   1.000
_cell.length_c   1.000
_cell.angle_alpha   90.00
_cell.angle_beta   90.00
_cell.angle_gamma   90.00
#
_symmetry.space_group_name_H-M   'P 1'
#
loop_
_entity.id
_entity.type
_entity.pdbx_description
1 polymer ?
#
loop_
_entity_poly.entity_id
_entity_poly.type
_entity_poly.pdbx_seq_one_letter_code
_entity_poly.pdbx_strand_id
1 'polypeptide(L)'
;MVELAKKGVGRQQAHEIMRQSSMTAFEEKRELLDVLLENETVRSFLKPEEISALLDPHQYIGTAPKQVERLNEKLKKLYLT
;
A
#
# COMPACT_ATOMS: atom_id res chain seq x y z
N MET A 1 0.43 -2.49 -5.87
CA MET A 1 1.47 -2.48 -6.93
C MET A 1 2.83 -3.01 -6.46
N VAL A 2 3.52 -2.37 -5.50
CA VAL A 2 4.91 -2.73 -5.13
C VAL A 2 5.05 -4.20 -4.72
N GLU A 3 4.12 -4.71 -3.92
CA GLU A 3 4.20 -6.09 -3.44
C GLU A 3 3.99 -7.11 -4.57
N LEU A 4 3.05 -6.86 -5.49
CA LEU A 4 2.88 -7.66 -6.71
C LEU A 4 4.17 -7.70 -7.53
N ALA A 5 4.85 -6.56 -7.68
CA ALA A 5 6.10 -6.49 -8.42
C ALA A 5 7.23 -7.28 -7.75
N LYS A 6 7.32 -7.26 -6.42
CA LYS A 6 8.27 -8.10 -5.66
C LYS A 6 7.98 -9.59 -5.82
N LYS A 7 6.70 -9.96 -5.93
CA LYS A 7 6.27 -11.35 -6.12
C LYS A 7 6.36 -11.85 -7.56
N GLY A 8 6.87 -11.04 -8.49
CA GLY A 8 7.21 -11.46 -9.85
C GLY A 8 6.31 -10.93 -10.95
N VAL A 9 5.29 -10.12 -10.63
CA VAL A 9 4.49 -9.42 -11.64
C VAL A 9 5.36 -8.32 -12.28
N GLY A 10 5.33 -8.19 -13.61
CA GLY A 10 6.03 -7.10 -14.29
C GLY A 10 5.57 -5.74 -13.76
N ARG A 11 6.48 -4.79 -13.51
CA ARG A 11 6.14 -3.50 -12.86
C ARG A 11 4.99 -2.75 -13.56
N GLN A 12 4.99 -2.71 -14.89
CA GLN A 12 3.93 -2.08 -15.66
C GLN A 12 2.60 -2.82 -15.55
N GLN A 13 2.64 -4.16 -15.57
CA GLN A 13 1.46 -4.98 -15.35
C GLN A 13 0.90 -4.79 -13.93
N ALA A 14 1.75 -4.74 -12.91
CA ALA A 14 1.35 -4.49 -11.53
C ALA A 14 0.75 -3.09 -11.33
N HIS A 15 1.22 -2.10 -12.10
CA HIS A 15 0.63 -0.77 -12.13
C HIS A 15 -0.75 -0.80 -12.79
N GLU A 16 -0.88 -1.43 -13.97
CA GLU A 16 -2.14 -1.49 -14.71
C GLU A 16 -3.22 -2.26 -13.95
N ILE A 17 -2.88 -3.40 -13.32
CA ILE A 17 -3.80 -4.14 -12.44
C ILE A 17 -4.37 -3.21 -11.36
N MET A 18 -3.52 -2.41 -10.72
CA MET A 18 -3.95 -1.51 -9.64
C MET A 18 -4.78 -0.34 -10.15
N ARG A 19 -4.39 0.22 -11.30
CA ARG A 19 -5.14 1.29 -11.96
C ARG A 19 -6.55 0.81 -12.32
N GLN A 20 -6.67 -0.31 -13.02
CA GLN A 20 -7.95 -0.85 -13.45
C GLN A 20 -8.82 -1.27 -12.27
N SER A 21 -8.25 -1.95 -11.26
CA SER A 21 -9.01 -2.34 -10.07
C SER A 21 -9.54 -1.14 -9.29
N SER A 22 -8.75 -0.07 -9.19
CA SER A 22 -9.18 1.18 -8.54
C SER A 22 -10.29 1.89 -9.32
N MET A 23 -10.19 1.91 -10.66
CA MET A 23 -11.24 2.46 -11.52
C MET A 23 -12.55 1.69 -11.37
N THR A 24 -12.51 0.36 -11.44
CA THR A 24 -13.68 -0.50 -11.24
C THR A 24 -14.30 -0.29 -9.86
N ALA A 25 -13.50 -0.29 -8.79
CA ALA A 25 -14.00 -0.04 -7.43
C ALA A 25 -14.72 1.32 -7.33
N PHE A 26 -14.16 2.36 -7.95
CA PHE A 26 -14.74 3.69 -7.97
C PHE A 26 -16.04 3.76 -8.79
N GLU A 27 -16.04 3.24 -10.01
CA GLU A 27 -17.19 3.26 -10.93
C GLU A 27 -18.38 2.45 -10.38
N GLU A 28 -18.09 1.29 -9.79
CA GLU A 28 -19.10 0.38 -9.23
C GLU A 28 -19.49 0.71 -7.78
N LYS A 29 -18.81 1.68 -7.15
CA LYS A 29 -19.00 2.06 -5.73
C LYS A 29 -18.82 0.87 -4.77
N ARG A 30 -17.77 0.09 -5.00
CA ARG A 30 -17.39 -1.07 -4.16
C ARG A 30 -16.03 -0.83 -3.51
N GLU A 31 -15.74 -1.60 -2.47
CA GLU A 31 -14.44 -1.56 -1.82
C GLU A 31 -13.35 -2.11 -2.75
N LEU A 32 -12.18 -1.46 -2.78
CA LEU A 32 -11.04 -1.92 -3.58
C LEU A 32 -10.59 -3.33 -3.20
N LEU A 33 -10.73 -3.69 -1.92
CA LEU A 33 -10.43 -5.03 -1.42
C LEU A 33 -11.22 -6.10 -2.20
N ASP A 34 -12.52 -5.90 -2.38
CA ASP A 34 -13.38 -6.88 -3.05
C ASP A 34 -12.96 -7.06 -4.51
N VAL A 35 -12.70 -5.95 -5.22
CA VAL A 35 -12.26 -5.99 -6.63
C VAL A 35 -10.91 -6.72 -6.78
N LEU A 36 -9.98 -6.51 -5.83
CA LEU A 36 -8.68 -7.21 -5.85
C LEU A 36 -8.80 -8.69 -5.49
N LEU A 37 -9.79 -9.07 -4.66
CA LEU A 37 -10.06 -10.47 -4.33
C LEU A 37 -10.66 -11.24 -5.51
N GLU A 38 -11.37 -10.56 -6.40
CA GLU A 38 -11.93 -11.12 -7.63
C GLU A 38 -10.89 -11.22 -8.77
N ASN A 39 -9.76 -10.50 -8.67
CA ASN A 39 -8.72 -10.50 -9.69
C ASN A 39 -7.82 -11.76 -9.61
N GLU A 40 -7.98 -12.70 -10.55
CA GLU A 40 -7.22 -13.96 -10.59
C GLU A 40 -5.70 -13.76 -10.60
N THR A 41 -5.20 -12.72 -11.28
CA THR A 41 -3.77 -12.43 -11.29
C THR A 41 -3.30 -11.99 -9.91
N VAL A 42 -4.05 -11.13 -9.20
CA VAL A 42 -3.68 -10.74 -7.82
C VAL A 42 -3.72 -11.96 -6.90
N ARG A 43 -4.76 -12.79 -7.01
CA ARG A 43 -4.98 -13.99 -6.20
C ARG A 43 -3.93 -15.09 -6.40
N SER A 44 -3.28 -15.15 -7.56
CA SER A 44 -2.20 -16.10 -7.81
C SER A 44 -0.89 -15.72 -7.09
N PHE A 45 -0.72 -14.46 -6.68
CA PHE A 45 0.47 -13.99 -5.95
C PHE A 45 0.20 -13.65 -4.46
N LEU A 46 -1.02 -13.27 -4.10
CA LEU A 46 -1.36 -12.78 -2.76
C LEU A 46 -2.60 -13.48 -2.17
N LYS A 47 -2.48 -13.90 -0.91
CA LYS A 47 -3.58 -14.42 -0.09
C LYS A 47 -4.54 -13.30 0.34
N PRO A 48 -5.80 -13.61 0.73
CA PRO A 48 -6.77 -12.58 1.10
C PRO A 48 -6.26 -11.68 2.24
N GLU A 49 -5.61 -12.28 3.23
CA GLU A 49 -5.13 -11.59 4.43
C GLU A 49 -3.95 -10.67 4.08
N GLU A 50 -3.10 -11.07 3.13
CA GLU A 50 -2.02 -10.23 2.61
C GLU A 50 -2.58 -8.99 1.88
N ILE A 51 -3.63 -9.15 1.08
CA ILE A 51 -4.27 -8.04 0.35
C ILE A 51 -4.91 -7.07 1.34
N SER A 52 -5.66 -7.59 2.32
CA SER A 52 -6.28 -6.76 3.36
C SER A 52 -5.23 -5.97 4.16
N ALA A 53 -4.14 -6.61 4.59
CA ALA A 53 -3.06 -5.94 5.31
C ALA A 53 -2.36 -4.85 4.48
N LEU A 54 -2.20 -5.05 3.17
CA LEU A 54 -1.60 -4.06 2.27
C LEU A 54 -2.50 -2.83 2.03
N LEU A 55 -3.80 -2.95 2.26
CA LEU A 55 -4.76 -1.86 2.14
C LEU A 55 -4.99 -1.10 3.46
N ASP A 56 -4.41 -1.56 4.58
CA ASP A 56 -4.45 -0.82 5.84
C ASP A 56 -3.55 0.43 5.76
N PRO A 57 -4.11 1.65 5.79
CA PRO A 57 -3.32 2.88 5.70
C PRO A 57 -2.36 3.06 6.88
N HIS A 58 -2.65 2.47 8.04
CA HIS A 58 -1.75 2.54 9.21
C HIS A 58 -0.45 1.77 8.98
N GLN A 59 -0.45 0.78 8.10
CA GLN A 59 0.76 0.04 7.70
C GLN A 59 1.58 0.77 6.62
N TYR A 60 1.05 1.84 6.02
CA TYR A 60 1.66 2.54 4.88
C TYR A 60 2.14 3.97 5.19
N ILE A 61 2.59 4.21 6.43
CA ILE A 61 3.10 5.53 6.87
C ILE A 61 4.60 5.76 6.61
N GLY A 62 5.28 4.77 6.01
CA GLY A 62 6.68 4.87 5.60
C GLY A 62 7.62 5.25 6.75
N THR A 63 8.40 6.32 6.55
CA THR A 63 9.37 6.80 7.55
C THR A 63 8.83 7.94 8.41
N ALA A 64 7.53 8.24 8.36
CA ALA A 64 6.95 9.37 9.08
C ALA A 64 7.31 9.38 10.59
N PRO A 65 7.23 8.27 11.35
CA PRO A 65 7.64 8.27 12.76
C PRO A 65 9.11 8.64 12.96
N LYS A 66 10.00 8.05 12.14
CA LYS A 66 11.45 8.32 12.19
C LYS A 66 11.78 9.78 11.88
N GLN A 67 11.01 10.41 11.00
CA GLN A 67 11.19 11.83 10.66
C GLN A 67 10.78 12.72 11.85
N VAL A 68 9.67 12.41 12.51
CA VAL A 68 9.20 13.14 13.70
C VAL A 68 10.19 12.98 14.85
N GLU A 69 10.68 11.77 15.10
CA GLU A 69 11.70 11.50 16.13
C GLU A 69 12.97 12.32 15.89
N ARG A 70 13.49 12.32 14.65
CA ARG A 70 14.68 13.11 14.28
C ARG A 70 14.48 14.60 14.52
N LEU A 71 13.30 15.12 14.20
CA LEU A 71 12.96 16.52 14.46
C LEU A 71 12.94 16.81 15.97
N ASN A 72 12.26 15.96 16.75
CA ASN A 72 12.16 16.10 18.20
C ASN A 72 13.55 16.10 18.86
N GLU A 73 14.43 15.16 18.47
CA GLU A 73 15.80 15.10 18.97
C GLU A 73 16.60 16.37 18.64
N LYS A 74 16.46 16.89 17.43
CA LYS A 74 17.11 18.13 17.01
C LYS A 74 16.64 19.32 17.84
N LEU A 75 15.33 19.46 18.05
CA LEU A 75 14.77 20.56 18.82
C LEU A 75 15.16 20.49 20.30
N LYS A 76 15.18 19.29 20.89
CA LYS A 76 15.66 19.09 22.27
C LYS A 76 17.08 19.60 22.45
N LYS A 77 17.99 19.23 21.53
CA LYS A 77 19.39 19.67 21.56
C LYS A 77 19.57 21.19 21.43
N LEU A 78 18.68 21.86 20.69
CA LEU A 78 18.79 23.29 20.41
C LEU A 78 18.16 24.17 21.49
N TYR A 79 17.13 23.69 22.18
CA TYR A 79 16.27 24.56 23.00
C TYR A 79 15.96 24.01 24.41
N LEU A 80 16.29 22.74 24.71
CA LEU A 80 15.92 22.08 25.97
C LEU A 80 17.11 21.43 26.69
N THR A 81 18.33 21.62 26.19
CA THR A 81 19.63 21.38 26.84
C THR A 81 20.42 22.66 26.80
#